data_AF-A0A3N5EL77-F1
#
_entry.id   AF-A0A3N5EL77-F1
#
_cell.length_a   1.000
_cell.length_b   1.000
_cell.length_c   1.000
_cell.angle_alpha   90.00
_cell.angle_beta   90.00
_cell.angle_gamma   90.00
#
_symmetry.space_group_name_H-M   'P 1'
#
loop_
_entity.id
_entity.type
_entity.pdbx_description
1 polymer ?
#
loop_
_entity_poly.entity_id
_entity_poly.type
_entity_poly.pdbx_seq_one_letter_code
_entity_poly.pdbx_strand_id
1 'polypeptide(L)'
;VLGLPSILIPYPYAADNHQEKNARYYEQSGGAMLFHEHQLTAELLAGAVKELAENGSRRGAMGQEMLRLGCPDAAEAIVDACLQAIGARMR
;
A
#
# COMPACT_ATOMS: atom_id res chain seq x y z
N VAL A 1 5.55 7.34 6.26
CA VAL A 1 4.56 6.23 6.20
C VAL A 1 4.25 5.77 7.62
N LEU A 2 3.00 5.43 7.95
CA LEU A 2 2.57 5.13 9.33
C LEU A 2 2.75 3.66 9.76
N GLY A 3 3.05 2.75 8.84
CA GLY A 3 3.26 1.33 9.19
C GLY A 3 2.01 0.61 9.68
N LEU A 4 0.84 1.00 9.17
CA LEU A 4 -0.44 0.40 9.56
C LEU A 4 -0.92 -0.60 8.50
N PRO A 5 -1.51 -1.74 8.91
CA PRO A 5 -2.21 -2.62 7.98
C PRO A 5 -3.34 -1.87 7.29
N SER A 6 -3.63 -2.23 6.04
CA SER A 6 -4.74 -1.65 5.30
C SER A 6 -5.65 -2.71 4.67
N ILE A 7 -6.92 -2.36 4.54
CA ILE A 7 -7.88 -3.09 3.71
C ILE A 7 -8.14 -2.19 2.50
N LEU A 8 -7.77 -2.67 1.32
CA LEU A 8 -7.82 -1.92 0.07
C LEU A 8 -8.97 -2.44 -0.79
N ILE A 9 -9.83 -1.51 -1.20
CA ILE A 9 -10.97 -1.77 -2.10
C ILE A 9 -10.80 -0.82 -3.29
N PRO A 10 -10.08 -1.24 -4.35
CA PRO A 10 -9.83 -0.39 -5.50
C PRO A 10 -11.12 0.01 -6.20
N TYR A 11 -11.20 1.27 -6.62
CA TYR A 11 -12.31 1.75 -7.43
C TYR A 11 -12.28 1.09 -8.82
N PRO A 12 -13.35 0.36 -9.22
CA PRO A 12 -13.35 -0.49 -10.40
C PRO A 12 -13.31 0.28 -11.73
N TYR A 13 -13.67 1.57 -11.72
CA TYR A 13 -13.66 2.42 -12.91
C TYR A 13 -12.43 3.32 -13.01
N ALA A 14 -11.38 3.04 -12.25
CA ALA A 14 -10.10 3.73 -12.39
C ALA A 14 -9.50 3.43 -13.78
N ALA A 15 -9.04 4.48 -14.46
CA ALA A 15 -8.36 4.34 -15.75
C ALA A 15 -7.20 3.32 -15.66
N ASP A 16 -7.09 2.46 -16.66
CA ASP A 16 -6.04 1.45 -16.83
C ASP A 16 -5.82 0.50 -15.64
N ASN A 17 -6.85 0.34 -14.80
CA ASN A 17 -6.82 -0.48 -13.59
C ASN A 17 -5.68 -0.13 -12.62
N HIS A 18 -5.30 1.15 -12.59
CA HIS A 18 -4.14 1.59 -11.80
C HIS A 18 -4.34 1.43 -10.29
N GLN A 19 -5.57 1.60 -9.77
CA GLN A 19 -5.81 1.41 -8.35
C GLN A 19 -5.63 -0.04 -7.90
N GLU A 20 -6.04 -1.02 -8.71
CA GLU A 20 -5.81 -2.43 -8.37
C GLU A 20 -4.32 -2.76 -8.39
N LYS A 21 -3.57 -2.29 -9.38
CA LYS A 21 -2.11 -2.49 -9.45
C LYS A 21 -1.42 -1.95 -8.21
N ASN A 22 -1.79 -0.75 -7.76
CA ASN A 22 -1.26 -0.18 -6.53
C ASN A 22 -1.65 -1.03 -5.31
N ALA A 23 -2.89 -1.52 -5.23
CA ALA A 23 -3.31 -2.33 -4.11
C ALA A 23 -2.64 -3.71 -4.06
N ARG A 24 -2.44 -4.35 -5.23
CA ARG A 24 -1.71 -5.61 -5.39
C ARG A 24 -0.26 -5.50 -4.90
N TYR A 25 0.41 -4.37 -5.12
CA TYR A 25 1.76 -4.14 -4.62
C TYR A 25 1.86 -4.31 -3.09
N TYR A 26 0.90 -3.74 -2.36
CA TYR A 26 0.84 -3.85 -0.89
C TYR A 26 0.35 -5.24 -0.43
N GLU A 27 -0.62 -5.83 -1.13
CA GLU A 27 -1.15 -7.16 -0.82
C GLU A 27 -0.09 -8.25 -1.00
N GLN A 28 0.62 -8.26 -2.12
CA GLN A 28 1.68 -9.24 -2.40
C GLN A 28 2.85 -9.16 -1.41
N SER A 29 3.09 -7.98 -0.85
CA SER A 29 4.08 -7.78 0.19
C SER A 29 3.58 -8.18 1.58
N GLY A 30 2.29 -8.52 1.72
CA GLY A 30 1.66 -8.86 3.00
C GLY A 30 1.29 -7.66 3.87
N GLY A 31 1.36 -6.43 3.35
CA GLY A 31 1.01 -5.21 4.09
C GLY A 31 -0.48 -4.85 4.06
N ALA A 32 -1.23 -5.41 3.10
CA ALA A 32 -2.63 -5.11 2.89
C ALA A 32 -3.48 -6.35 2.58
N MET A 33 -4.76 -6.28 2.91
CA MET A 33 -5.79 -7.16 2.36
C MET A 33 -6.44 -6.47 1.17
N LEU A 34 -6.69 -7.21 0.09
CA LEU A 34 -7.32 -6.69 -1.12
C LEU A 34 -8.69 -7.32 -1.33
N PHE A 35 -9.71 -6.47 -1.50
CA PHE A 35 -11.04 -6.88 -1.93
C PHE A 35 -11.46 -6.13 -3.18
N HIS A 36 -12.19 -6.79 -4.07
CA HIS A 36 -12.82 -6.14 -5.20
C HIS A 36 -14.26 -5.78 -4.86
N GLU A 37 -14.70 -4.57 -5.22
CA GLU A 37 -16.02 -4.04 -4.89
C GLU A 37 -17.15 -4.99 -5.31
N HIS A 38 -17.06 -5.61 -6.48
CA HIS A 38 -18.09 -6.53 -7.00
C HIS A 38 -18.20 -7.86 -6.23
N GLN A 39 -17.20 -8.18 -5.40
CA GLN A 39 -17.16 -9.38 -4.56
C GLN A 39 -17.34 -9.06 -3.07
N LEU A 40 -17.37 -7.77 -2.71
CA LEU A 40 -17.38 -7.34 -1.32
C LEU A 40 -18.81 -7.32 -0.78
N THR A 41 -18.99 -7.87 0.42
CA THR A 41 -20.21 -7.73 1.20
C THR A 41 -19.90 -7.11 2.57
N ALA A 42 -20.94 -6.65 3.26
CA ALA A 42 -20.80 -6.11 4.61
C ALA A 42 -20.20 -7.14 5.59
N GLU A 43 -20.58 -8.41 5.45
CA GLU A 43 -20.11 -9.52 6.29
C GLU A 43 -18.62 -9.79 6.05
N LEU A 44 -18.19 -9.80 4.78
CA LEU A 44 -16.78 -9.98 4.43
C LEU A 44 -15.92 -8.85 4.98
N LEU A 45 -16.37 -7.60 4.81
CA LEU A 45 -15.65 -6.43 5.31
C LEU A 45 -15.59 -6.43 6.84
N ALA A 46 -16.72 -6.68 7.52
CA ALA A 46 -16.77 -6.76 8.96
C ALA A 46 -15.87 -7.88 9.51
N GLY A 47 -15.85 -9.04 8.84
CA GLY A 47 -14.97 -10.15 9.17
C GLY A 47 -13.49 -9.76 9.07
N ALA A 48 -13.09 -9.10 7.98
CA ALA A 48 -11.72 -8.64 7.78
C ALA A 48 -11.30 -7.59 8.83
N VAL A 49 -12.16 -6.62 9.12
CA VAL A 49 -11.90 -5.60 10.16
C VAL A 49 -11.78 -6.26 11.53
N LYS A 50 -12.69 -7.18 11.88
CA LYS A 50 -12.65 -7.91 13.15
C LYS A 50 -11.39 -8.76 13.27
N GLU A 51 -11.02 -9.49 12.21
CA GLU A 51 -9.79 -10.27 12.17
C GLU A 51 -8.57 -9.39 12.46
N LEU A 52 -8.45 -8.25 11.77
CA LEU A 52 -7.35 -7.34 12.02
C LEU A 52 -7.43 -6.76 13.43
N ALA A 53 -8.60 -6.43 13.97
CA ALA A 53 -8.75 -5.86 15.31
C ALA A 53 -8.39 -6.86 16.43
N GLU A 54 -8.67 -8.14 16.26
CA GLU A 54 -8.45 -9.18 17.26
C GLU A 54 -7.05 -9.81 17.16
N ASN A 55 -6.42 -9.79 15.98
CA ASN A 55 -5.14 -10.44 15.75
C ASN A 55 -3.95 -9.46 15.76
N GLY A 56 -3.40 -9.21 16.94
CA GLY A 56 -2.27 -8.28 17.13
C GLY A 56 -0.98 -8.70 16.41
N SER A 57 -0.67 -10.00 16.35
CA SER A 57 0.54 -10.48 15.67
C SER A 57 0.45 -10.26 14.16
N ARG A 58 -0.71 -10.54 13.57
CA ARG A 58 -0.97 -10.25 12.15
C ARG A 58 -0.87 -8.75 11.85
N ARG A 59 -1.47 -7.88 12.68
CA ARG A 59 -1.32 -6.42 12.52
C ARG A 59 0.13 -5.98 12.56
N GLY A 60 0.91 -6.51 13.50
CA GLY A 60 2.33 -6.20 13.63
C GLY A 60 3.13 -6.60 12.39
N ALA A 61 2.91 -7.83 11.89
CA ALA A 61 3.57 -8.32 10.69
C ALA A 61 3.22 -7.48 9.44
N MET A 62 1.93 -7.21 9.22
CA MET A 62 1.49 -6.37 8.11
C MET A 62 2.04 -4.94 8.21
N GLY A 63 2.06 -4.37 9.41
CA GLY A 63 2.60 -3.04 9.65
C GLY A 63 4.11 -2.95 9.36
N GLN A 64 4.86 -3.99 9.70
CA GLN A 64 6.29 -4.08 9.38
C GLN A 64 6.53 -4.09 7.87
N GLU A 65 5.72 -4.82 7.10
CA GLU A 65 5.80 -4.82 5.64
C GLU A 65 5.44 -3.44 5.05
N MET A 66 4.42 -2.77 5.60
CA MET A 66 4.06 -1.40 5.19
C MET A 66 5.19 -0.39 5.46
N LEU A 67 5.94 -0.54 6.56
CA LEU A 67 7.13 0.26 6.82
C LEU A 67 8.25 -0.05 5.83
N ARG A 68 8.49 -1.33 5.53
CA ARG A 68 9.52 -1.79 4.58
C ARG A 68 9.29 -1.26 3.17
N LEU A 69 8.03 -1.14 2.76
CA LEU A 69 7.66 -0.56 1.46
C LEU A 69 7.71 0.96 1.42
N GLY A 70 7.78 1.62 2.57
CA GLY A 70 7.86 3.07 2.63
C GLY A 70 9.17 3.58 2.03
N CYS A 71 9.09 4.69 1.29
CA CYS A 71 10.24 5.44 0.79
C CYS A 71 10.19 6.85 1.40
N PRO A 72 10.72 7.06 2.62
CA PRO A 72 10.65 8.34 3.33
C PRO A 72 11.34 9.50 2.60
N ASP A 73 12.34 9.16 1.79
CA ASP A 73 13.24 10.02 1.01
C ASP A 73 12.79 10.15 -0.46
N ALA A 74 11.59 9.70 -0.82
CA ALA A 74 11.12 9.68 -2.21
C ALA A 74 11.26 11.03 -2.93
N ALA A 75 10.99 12.14 -2.23
CA ALA A 75 11.12 13.48 -2.81
C ALA A 75 12.59 13.82 -3.14
N GLU A 76 13.52 13.51 -2.24
CA GLU A 76 14.96 13.73 -2.45
C GLU A 76 15.48 12.85 -3.58
N ALA A 77 15.12 11.57 -3.59
CA ALA A 77 15.48 10.63 -4.66
C ALA A 77 14.98 11.11 -6.04
N ILE A 78 13.78 11.70 -6.11
CA ILE A 78 13.25 12.29 -7.35
C ILE A 78 14.06 13.52 -7.77
N VAL A 79 14.41 14.41 -6.83
CA VAL A 79 15.23 15.60 -7.12
C VAL A 79 16.60 15.17 -7.65
N ASP A 80 17.24 14.20 -7.01
CA ASP A 80 18.53 13.67 -7.43
C ASP A 80 18.47 13.08 -8.84
N ALA A 81 17.44 12.27 -9.13
CA ALA A 81 17.24 11.71 -10.45
C ALA A 81 17.05 12.80 -11.53
N CYS A 82 16.29 13.85 -11.22
CA CYS A 82 16.10 14.99 -12.11
C CYS A 82 17.40 15.76 -12.37
N LEU A 83 18.19 16.04 -11.32
CA LEU A 83 19.48 16.74 -11.44
C LEU A 83 20.49 15.91 -12.25
N GLN A 84 20.52 14.60 -12.01
CA GLN A 84 21.34 13.66 -12.78
C GLN A 84 20.95 13.65 -14.26
N ALA A 85 19.65 13.63 -14.57
CA ALA A 85 19.15 13.62 -15.94
C ALA A 85 19.53 14.88 -16.75
N ILE A 86 19.75 16.02 -16.08
CA ILE A 86 20.19 17.28 -16.71
C ILE A 86 21.71 17.54 -16.57
N GLY A 87 22.46 16.59 -16.02
CA GLY A 87 23.93 16.70 -15.87
C GLY A 87 24.40 17.63 -14.75
N ALA A 88 23.51 18.04 -13.85
CA ALA A 88 23.87 18.81 -12.66
C ALA A 88 24.32 17.87 -11.53
N ARG A 89 25.49 18.12 -10.92
CA ARG A 89 25.89 17.47 -9.67
C ARG A 89 25.41 18.30 -8.48
N MET A 90 24.73 17.69 -7.51
CA MET A 90 24.68 18.27 -6.17
C MET A 90 26.12 18.35 -5.63
N ARG A 91 26.45 19.49 -5.03
CA ARG A 91 27.72 19.68 -4.32
C ARG A 91 27.66 19.01 -2.96
#